data_AF-A0A960ZB86-F1
#
_entry.id   AF-A0A960ZB86-F1
#
_cell.length_a   1.000
_cell.length_b   1.000
_cell.length_c   1.000
_cell.angle_alpha   90.00
_cell.angle_beta   90.00
_cell.angle_gamma   90.00
#
_symmetry.space_group_name_H-M   'P 1'
#
loop_
_entity.id
_entity.type
_entity.pdbx_description
1 polymer ?
#
loop_
_entity_poly.entity_id
_entity_poly.type
_entity_poly.pdbx_seq_one_letter_code
_entity_poly.pdbx_strand_id
1 'polypeptide(L)'
;MIQFSLIIPTYNEAKNISVLVPRIIKLLSDHSITFEIIVVDDDSPDLTWKVAQEIAKKDSRVSAIRRIQKKGLSSAVLDGMEVANGQSFGVIDADMQHDENILPRMISELKDYEMVVGSRVVEEGGYGEWGLIRKTMSKIATLMAKLFLPISIGDPMSGYFVLRRELYEEIASEVNPIGFKILLEFIARKKGIKVKEVGYVFKTRIHGETKMTGSVIQNYLIALYDIRFGKYVSLTFIRYGVTGFLGVFVNLFGQFIAAELLGWKGSGEVYSNFLLPSLGVVFGFELAVLSNYILNNLWTFKKVKKKGILKNITGFLKFNLVSYAGLVIQLSVWRFTLEAYQVYLPEYYFSSATYICNFIGILLATAGNYHLNKHFTWTYKE
;
A
#
# COMPACT_ATOMS: atom_id res chain seq x y z
N MET A 1 2.91 26.42 -27.32
CA MET A 1 3.29 25.28 -26.46
C MET A 1 2.33 25.28 -25.27
N ILE A 2 1.76 24.14 -24.88
CA ILE A 2 0.79 24.09 -23.78
C ILE A 2 1.55 24.25 -22.46
N GLN A 3 1.13 25.19 -21.62
CA GLN A 3 1.78 25.45 -20.33
C GLN A 3 1.36 24.43 -19.26
N PHE A 4 0.08 24.05 -19.26
CA PHE A 4 -0.51 23.29 -18.16
C PHE A 4 -1.49 22.20 -18.64
N SER A 5 -1.38 21.00 -18.10
CA SER A 5 -2.37 19.94 -18.33
C SER A 5 -3.06 19.59 -17.03
N LEU A 6 -4.39 19.66 -17.02
CA LEU A 6 -5.19 19.26 -15.86
C LEU A 6 -5.77 17.86 -16.06
N ILE A 7 -5.41 16.94 -15.19
CA ILE A 7 -5.92 15.58 -15.16
C ILE A 7 -7.08 15.50 -14.16
N ILE A 8 -8.23 15.01 -14.62
CA ILE A 8 -9.43 14.84 -13.80
C ILE A 8 -9.82 13.35 -13.83
N PRO A 9 -9.44 12.55 -12.81
CA PRO A 9 -9.86 11.16 -12.72
C PRO A 9 -11.32 11.06 -12.30
N THR A 10 -12.11 10.20 -12.96
CA THR A 10 -13.55 10.10 -12.74
C THR A 10 -14.05 8.67 -12.58
N TYR A 11 -15.06 8.51 -11.71
CA TYR A 11 -15.91 7.33 -11.65
C TYR A 11 -17.29 7.69 -11.10
N ASN A 12 -18.33 7.59 -11.92
CA ASN A 12 -19.70 8.06 -11.61
C ASN A 12 -19.80 9.56 -11.30
N GLU A 13 -19.23 10.39 -12.15
CA GLU A 13 -19.11 11.85 -11.97
C GLU A 13 -19.77 12.65 -13.10
N ALA A 14 -20.72 12.05 -13.85
CA ALA A 14 -21.29 12.65 -15.06
C ALA A 14 -21.89 14.04 -14.81
N LYS A 15 -22.61 14.20 -13.69
CA LYS A 15 -23.20 15.50 -13.29
C LYS A 15 -22.13 16.53 -12.97
N ASN A 16 -21.11 16.14 -12.22
CA ASN A 16 -20.08 17.06 -11.77
C ASN A 16 -19.18 17.51 -12.93
N ILE A 17 -18.82 16.60 -13.85
CA ILE A 17 -18.02 16.93 -15.04
C ILE A 17 -18.70 17.96 -15.94
N SER A 18 -20.03 17.88 -16.08
CA SER A 18 -20.78 18.85 -16.88
C SER A 18 -20.71 20.29 -16.35
N VAL A 19 -20.35 20.47 -15.08
CA VAL A 19 -20.23 21.78 -14.41
C VAL A 19 -18.76 22.17 -14.23
N LEU A 20 -17.94 21.25 -13.73
CA LEU A 20 -16.54 21.50 -13.36
C LEU A 20 -15.70 21.91 -14.57
N VAL A 21 -15.78 21.15 -15.67
CA VAL A 21 -14.92 21.39 -16.84
C VAL A 21 -15.17 22.77 -17.47
N PRO A 22 -16.42 23.20 -17.76
CA PRO A 22 -16.67 24.55 -18.25
C PRO A 22 -16.18 25.68 -17.32
N ARG A 23 -16.29 25.49 -15.99
CA ARG A 23 -15.79 26.48 -15.01
C ARG A 23 -14.28 26.61 -15.06
N ILE A 24 -13.56 25.50 -15.11
CA ILE A 24 -12.10 25.50 -15.20
C ILE A 24 -11.65 26.11 -16.53
N ILE A 25 -12.32 25.77 -17.63
CA ILE A 25 -12.04 26.37 -18.94
C ILE A 25 -12.12 27.89 -18.87
N LYS A 26 -13.22 28.42 -18.32
CA LYS A 26 -13.40 29.86 -18.16
C LYS A 26 -12.32 30.45 -17.27
N LEU A 27 -12.10 29.88 -16.08
CA LEU A 27 -11.12 30.36 -15.11
C LEU A 27 -9.70 30.47 -15.68
N LEU A 28 -9.22 29.41 -16.36
CA LEU A 28 -7.88 29.40 -16.93
C LEU A 28 -7.76 30.32 -18.15
N SER A 29 -8.83 30.45 -18.94
CA SER A 29 -8.88 31.40 -20.07
C SER A 29 -8.83 32.85 -19.59
N ASP A 30 -9.57 33.19 -18.53
CA ASP A 30 -9.60 34.52 -17.92
C ASP A 30 -8.21 34.93 -17.38
N HIS A 31 -7.38 33.95 -17.00
CA HIS A 31 -5.99 34.15 -16.56
C HIS A 31 -4.96 34.03 -17.68
N SER A 32 -5.38 33.89 -18.95
CA SER A 32 -4.49 33.74 -20.12
C SER A 32 -3.50 32.58 -20.02
N ILE A 33 -3.87 31.50 -19.32
CA ILE A 33 -3.07 30.28 -19.22
C ILE A 33 -3.35 29.43 -20.45
N THR A 34 -2.32 28.87 -21.09
CA THR A 34 -2.51 27.89 -22.17
C THR A 34 -2.61 26.49 -21.57
N PHE A 35 -3.73 25.80 -21.78
CA PHE A 35 -4.01 24.55 -21.08
C PHE A 35 -4.68 23.50 -21.94
N GLU A 36 -4.62 22.26 -21.45
CA GLU A 36 -5.52 21.17 -21.83
C GLU A 36 -6.12 20.52 -20.57
N ILE A 37 -7.29 19.90 -20.72
CA ILE A 37 -7.97 19.14 -19.67
C ILE A 37 -8.14 17.71 -20.17
N ILE A 38 -7.71 16.75 -19.36
CA ILE A 38 -7.74 15.32 -19.67
C ILE A 38 -8.64 14.64 -18.65
N VAL A 39 -9.85 14.28 -19.05
CA VAL A 39 -10.78 13.53 -18.20
C VAL A 39 -10.50 12.04 -18.38
N VAL A 40 -10.17 11.34 -17.28
CA VAL A 40 -9.80 9.92 -17.31
C VAL A 40 -10.84 9.11 -16.55
N ASP A 41 -11.64 8.33 -17.26
CA ASP A 41 -12.81 7.64 -16.73
C ASP A 41 -12.68 6.11 -16.71
N ASP A 42 -13.06 5.50 -15.58
CA ASP A 42 -12.94 4.06 -15.32
C ASP A 42 -14.18 3.25 -15.75
N ASP A 43 -14.59 3.46 -16.99
CA ASP A 43 -15.75 2.84 -17.60
C ASP A 43 -17.02 3.04 -16.75
N SER A 44 -17.31 4.30 -16.43
CA SER A 44 -18.39 4.66 -15.53
C SER A 44 -19.75 4.19 -16.07
N PRO A 45 -20.57 3.49 -15.25
CA PRO A 45 -21.91 3.07 -15.66
C PRO A 45 -22.87 4.24 -15.89
N ASP A 46 -22.63 5.40 -15.28
CA ASP A 46 -23.40 6.63 -15.51
C ASP A 46 -23.03 7.37 -16.81
N LEU A 47 -22.13 6.80 -17.61
CA LEU A 47 -21.64 7.36 -18.87
C LEU A 47 -20.87 8.68 -18.70
N THR A 48 -20.17 8.89 -17.59
CA THR A 48 -19.26 10.04 -17.39
C THR A 48 -18.32 10.27 -18.57
N TRP A 49 -17.69 9.20 -19.09
CA TRP A 49 -16.83 9.28 -20.29
C TRP A 49 -17.55 9.88 -21.52
N LYS A 50 -18.85 9.62 -21.69
CA LYS A 50 -19.64 10.16 -22.80
C LYS A 50 -19.88 11.64 -22.62
N VAL A 51 -20.18 12.09 -21.40
CA VAL A 51 -20.31 13.52 -21.08
C VAL A 51 -19.00 14.25 -21.39
N ALA A 52 -17.86 13.71 -20.96
CA ALA A 52 -16.54 14.27 -21.27
C ALA A 52 -16.27 14.34 -22.78
N GLN A 53 -16.65 13.30 -23.55
CA GLN A 53 -16.54 13.31 -25.02
C GLN A 53 -17.41 14.39 -25.67
N GLU A 54 -18.64 14.61 -25.20
CA GLU A 54 -19.50 15.67 -25.74
C GLU A 54 -18.94 17.08 -25.44
N ILE A 55 -18.21 17.25 -24.33
CA ILE A 55 -17.47 18.49 -24.05
C ILE A 55 -16.28 18.62 -25.00
N ALA A 56 -15.48 17.56 -25.18
CA ALA A 56 -14.33 17.54 -26.09
C ALA A 56 -14.69 17.85 -27.55
N LYS A 57 -15.88 17.46 -28.01
CA LYS A 57 -16.40 17.83 -29.33
C LYS A 57 -16.63 19.33 -29.51
N LYS A 58 -16.92 20.04 -28.40
CA LYS A 58 -17.22 21.48 -28.40
C LYS A 58 -15.98 22.33 -28.10
N ASP A 59 -15.00 21.77 -27.40
CA ASP A 59 -13.78 22.46 -27.01
C ASP A 59 -12.56 21.54 -27.20
N SER A 60 -11.70 21.89 -28.18
CA SER A 60 -10.49 21.13 -28.52
C SER A 60 -9.44 21.07 -27.41
N ARG A 61 -9.58 21.88 -26.35
CA ARG A 61 -8.69 21.83 -25.18
C ARG A 61 -9.05 20.69 -24.23
N VAL A 62 -10.16 20.00 -24.45
CA VAL A 62 -10.61 18.88 -23.60
C VAL A 62 -10.43 17.57 -24.34
N SER A 63 -9.89 16.57 -23.66
CA SER A 63 -9.83 15.19 -24.11
C SER A 63 -10.45 14.25 -23.09
N ALA A 64 -10.92 13.09 -23.54
CA ALA A 64 -11.55 12.09 -22.71
C ALA A 64 -10.92 10.71 -22.96
N ILE A 65 -10.43 10.08 -21.90
CA ILE A 65 -9.87 8.73 -21.92
C ILE A 65 -10.85 7.81 -21.20
N ARG A 66 -11.35 6.79 -21.90
CA ARG A 66 -12.15 5.72 -21.28
C ARG A 66 -11.29 4.49 -21.08
N ARG A 67 -11.12 4.07 -19.83
CA ARG A 67 -10.31 2.90 -19.46
C ARG A 67 -11.18 1.67 -19.25
N ILE A 68 -11.07 0.71 -20.16
CA ILE A 68 -11.85 -0.53 -20.11
C ILE A 68 -11.06 -1.58 -19.30
N GLN A 69 -11.72 -2.28 -18.36
CA GLN A 69 -11.13 -3.35 -17.52
C GLN A 69 -9.97 -2.93 -16.60
N LYS A 70 -9.63 -1.64 -16.55
CA LYS A 70 -8.67 -1.04 -15.63
C LYS A 70 -9.41 -0.10 -14.68
N LYS A 71 -9.09 -0.15 -13.39
CA LYS A 71 -9.70 0.72 -12.36
C LYS A 71 -8.68 1.20 -11.35
N GLY A 72 -8.87 2.41 -10.84
CA GLY A 72 -8.14 2.96 -9.70
C GLY A 72 -7.68 4.39 -9.93
N LEU A 73 -7.92 5.26 -8.94
CA LEU A 73 -7.63 6.70 -8.99
C LEU A 73 -6.16 7.01 -9.33
N SER A 74 -5.21 6.44 -8.58
CA SER A 74 -3.78 6.68 -8.82
C SER A 74 -3.38 6.31 -10.25
N SER A 75 -3.83 5.15 -10.74
CA SER A 75 -3.54 4.74 -12.12
C SER A 75 -4.21 5.62 -13.18
N ALA A 76 -5.39 6.20 -12.91
CA ALA A 76 -6.07 7.13 -13.83
C ALA A 76 -5.26 8.41 -14.00
N VAL A 77 -4.76 8.93 -12.87
CA VAL A 77 -3.89 10.10 -12.85
C VAL A 77 -2.63 9.85 -13.69
N LEU A 78 -1.97 8.71 -13.51
CA LEU A 78 -0.77 8.36 -14.29
C LEU A 78 -1.06 8.20 -15.78
N ASP A 79 -2.14 7.52 -16.16
CA ASP A 79 -2.53 7.38 -17.57
C ASP A 79 -2.83 8.75 -18.21
N GLY A 80 -3.40 9.68 -17.44
CA GLY A 80 -3.64 11.06 -17.89
C GLY A 80 -2.35 11.87 -18.04
N MET A 81 -1.40 11.74 -17.12
CA MET A 81 -0.09 12.41 -17.21
C MET A 81 0.75 11.89 -18.37
N GLU A 82 0.67 10.59 -18.67
CA GLU A 82 1.42 9.95 -19.77
C GLU A 82 1.07 10.54 -21.15
N VAL A 83 -0.21 10.87 -21.38
CA VAL A 83 -0.66 11.44 -22.67
C VAL A 83 -0.67 12.97 -22.69
N ALA A 84 -0.37 13.60 -21.57
CA ALA A 84 -0.41 15.05 -21.42
C ALA A 84 0.79 15.71 -22.14
N ASN A 85 0.57 16.91 -22.66
CA ASN A 85 1.52 17.71 -23.45
C ASN A 85 1.99 19.00 -22.73
N GLY A 86 1.40 19.34 -21.59
CA GLY A 86 1.71 20.56 -20.84
C GLY A 86 3.05 20.51 -20.13
N GLN A 87 3.72 21.66 -19.96
CA GLN A 87 4.98 21.76 -19.20
C GLN A 87 4.82 21.51 -17.69
N SER A 88 3.59 21.56 -17.20
CA SER A 88 3.23 21.24 -15.82
C SER A 88 1.92 20.47 -15.80
N PHE A 89 1.75 19.67 -14.76
CA PHE A 89 0.57 18.85 -14.55
C PHE A 89 -0.21 19.32 -13.34
N GLY A 90 -1.53 19.16 -13.38
CA GLY A 90 -2.41 19.31 -12.24
C GLY A 90 -3.32 18.12 -12.10
N VAL A 91 -3.74 17.84 -10.87
CA VAL A 91 -4.75 16.84 -10.55
C VAL A 91 -5.80 17.51 -9.70
N ILE A 92 -7.07 17.31 -10.03
CA ILE A 92 -8.20 17.74 -9.21
C ILE A 92 -9.28 16.66 -9.22
N ASP A 93 -9.85 16.33 -8.05
CA ASP A 93 -10.97 15.40 -8.00
C ASP A 93 -12.22 16.03 -8.62
N ALA A 94 -13.02 15.22 -9.32
CA ALA A 94 -14.18 15.69 -10.05
C ALA A 94 -15.39 16.10 -9.18
N ASP A 95 -15.35 15.85 -7.87
CA ASP A 95 -16.51 15.96 -6.97
C ASP A 95 -16.88 17.40 -6.54
N MET A 96 -16.21 18.40 -7.12
CA MET A 96 -16.37 19.83 -6.85
C MET A 96 -16.12 20.23 -5.37
N GLN A 97 -15.50 19.37 -4.56
CA GLN A 97 -15.16 19.71 -3.19
C GLN A 97 -13.91 20.60 -3.11
N HIS A 98 -13.04 20.49 -4.12
CA HIS A 98 -11.86 21.32 -4.30
C HIS A 98 -12.24 22.68 -4.86
N ASP A 99 -11.63 23.74 -4.34
CA ASP A 99 -11.87 25.09 -4.86
C ASP A 99 -11.05 25.31 -6.13
N GLU A 100 -11.72 25.30 -7.29
CA GLU A 100 -11.09 25.49 -8.58
C GLU A 100 -10.39 26.85 -8.68
N ASN A 101 -10.85 27.86 -7.93
CA ASN A 101 -10.35 29.23 -7.99
C ASN A 101 -8.89 29.41 -7.56
N ILE A 102 -8.34 28.48 -6.77
CA ILE A 102 -6.93 28.55 -6.38
C ILE A 102 -5.98 28.03 -7.46
N LEU A 103 -6.49 27.42 -8.53
CA LEU A 103 -5.69 26.78 -9.58
C LEU A 103 -4.70 27.76 -10.26
N PRO A 104 -5.08 28.98 -10.67
CA PRO A 104 -4.13 29.93 -11.28
C PRO A 104 -2.98 30.29 -10.33
N ARG A 105 -3.29 30.48 -9.04
CA ARG A 105 -2.27 30.72 -8.00
C ARG A 105 -1.34 29.52 -7.88
N MET A 106 -1.88 28.30 -7.79
CA MET A 106 -1.07 27.08 -7.72
C MET A 106 -0.11 26.94 -8.92
N ILE A 107 -0.59 27.25 -10.13
CA ILE A 107 0.24 27.22 -11.35
C ILE A 107 1.35 28.28 -11.28
N SER A 108 1.05 29.51 -10.84
CA SER A 108 2.04 30.58 -10.74
C SER A 108 3.18 30.26 -9.75
N GLU A 109 2.87 29.59 -8.66
CA GLU A 109 3.83 29.18 -7.62
C GLU A 109 4.80 28.10 -8.11
N LEU A 110 4.48 27.38 -9.21
CA LEU A 110 5.43 26.45 -9.84
C LEU A 110 6.66 27.15 -10.42
N LYS A 111 6.71 28.49 -10.49
CA LYS A 111 7.93 29.23 -10.84
C LYS A 111 9.06 29.01 -9.82
N ASP A 112 8.72 28.98 -8.54
CA ASP A 112 9.68 28.91 -7.43
C ASP A 112 9.70 27.54 -6.73
N TYR A 113 8.65 26.74 -6.95
CA TYR A 113 8.47 25.42 -6.35
C TYR A 113 8.39 24.31 -7.41
N GLU A 114 8.73 23.08 -7.03
CA GLU A 114 8.63 21.90 -7.91
C GLU A 114 7.22 21.30 -7.88
N MET A 115 6.50 21.49 -6.77
CA MET A 115 5.14 21.03 -6.55
C MET A 115 4.38 22.02 -5.68
N VAL A 116 3.09 22.17 -5.93
CA VAL A 116 2.18 22.99 -5.13
C VAL A 116 0.94 22.18 -4.78
N VAL A 117 0.58 22.14 -3.50
CA VAL A 117 -0.52 21.34 -2.97
C VAL A 117 -1.62 22.26 -2.47
N GLY A 118 -2.85 22.05 -2.94
CA GLY A 118 -4.03 22.63 -2.33
C GLY A 118 -4.22 21.99 -0.95
N SER A 119 -4.23 22.78 0.11
CA SER A 119 -4.15 22.29 1.48
C SER A 119 -5.28 22.83 2.36
N ARG A 120 -5.86 21.95 3.19
CA ARG A 120 -6.95 22.29 4.12
C ARG A 120 -6.45 22.77 5.48
N VAL A 121 -5.14 22.70 5.73
CA VAL A 121 -4.55 22.86 7.08
C VAL A 121 -3.56 24.02 7.19
N VAL A 122 -3.43 24.81 6.14
CA VAL A 122 -2.60 26.03 6.11
C VAL A 122 -3.47 27.28 6.17
N GLU A 123 -2.86 28.46 6.18
CA GLU A 123 -3.56 29.75 6.09
C GLU A 123 -4.51 29.77 4.88
N GLU A 124 -5.71 30.35 5.04
CA GLU A 124 -6.82 30.31 4.07
C GLU A 124 -7.43 28.90 3.84
N GLY A 125 -6.87 27.87 4.48
CA GLY A 125 -7.35 26.49 4.44
C GLY A 125 -8.47 26.20 5.44
N GLY A 126 -9.38 25.31 5.06
CA GLY A 126 -10.44 24.86 5.96
C GLY A 126 -11.11 23.57 5.54
N TYR A 127 -11.67 22.85 6.51
CA TYR A 127 -12.44 21.62 6.29
C TYR A 127 -13.94 21.87 6.04
N GLY A 128 -14.35 23.12 5.86
CA GLY A 128 -15.75 23.52 5.74
C GLY A 128 -16.63 22.93 6.85
N GLU A 129 -17.74 22.32 6.46
CA GLU A 129 -18.78 21.77 7.33
C GLU A 129 -18.48 20.36 7.88
N TRP A 130 -17.24 19.87 7.77
CA TRP A 130 -16.92 18.53 8.28
C TRP A 130 -17.16 18.41 9.80
N GLY A 131 -17.80 17.31 10.21
CA GLY A 131 -17.93 16.93 11.61
C GLY A 131 -16.58 16.66 12.28
N LEU A 132 -16.53 16.82 13.60
CA LEU A 132 -15.30 16.70 14.41
C LEU A 132 -14.59 15.35 14.24
N ILE A 133 -15.34 14.25 14.20
CA ILE A 133 -14.78 12.89 14.04
C ILE A 133 -14.00 12.77 12.72
N ARG A 134 -14.56 13.26 11.61
CA ARG A 134 -13.91 13.21 10.29
C ARG A 134 -12.64 14.07 10.27
N LYS A 135 -12.67 15.24 10.91
CA LYS A 135 -11.51 16.12 11.08
C LYS A 135 -10.39 15.41 11.86
N THR A 136 -10.73 14.78 12.99
CA THR A 136 -9.77 14.04 13.82
C THR A 136 -9.16 12.86 13.07
N MET A 137 -9.97 12.07 12.36
CA MET A 137 -9.47 10.96 11.54
C MET A 137 -8.50 11.42 10.45
N SER A 138 -8.79 12.56 9.80
CA SER A 138 -7.88 13.17 8.84
C SER A 138 -6.55 13.57 9.48
N LYS A 139 -6.59 14.21 10.66
CA LYS A 139 -5.37 14.58 11.40
C LYS A 139 -4.53 13.37 11.80
N ILE A 140 -5.16 12.28 12.26
CA ILE A 140 -4.47 11.03 12.61
C ILE A 140 -3.82 10.43 11.36
N ALA A 141 -4.54 10.38 10.23
CA ALA A 141 -3.98 9.90 8.97
C ALA A 141 -2.75 10.72 8.54
N THR A 142 -2.84 12.06 8.60
CA THR A 142 -1.71 12.97 8.32
C THR A 142 -0.54 12.71 9.27
N LEU A 143 -0.78 12.56 10.57
CA LEU A 143 0.27 12.28 11.54
C LEU A 143 0.99 10.96 11.22
N MET A 144 0.25 9.91 10.86
CA MET A 144 0.84 8.65 10.44
C MET A 144 1.71 8.82 9.18
N ALA A 145 1.27 9.59 8.18
CA ALA A 145 2.11 9.85 7.01
C ALA A 145 3.43 10.52 7.40
N LYS A 146 3.39 11.55 8.25
CA LYS A 146 4.58 12.28 8.71
C LYS A 146 5.54 11.43 9.56
N LEU A 147 5.02 10.47 10.31
CA LEU A 147 5.84 9.56 11.11
C LEU A 147 6.54 8.50 10.24
N PHE A 148 5.84 7.96 9.24
CA PHE A 148 6.36 6.87 8.41
C PHE A 148 7.20 7.37 7.23
N LEU A 149 6.87 8.54 6.68
CA LEU A 149 7.47 9.08 5.47
C LEU A 149 8.27 10.35 5.76
N PRO A 150 9.38 10.58 5.07
CA PRO A 150 10.21 11.78 5.25
C PRO A 150 9.56 13.00 4.57
N ILE A 151 8.37 13.40 5.02
CA ILE A 151 7.56 14.48 4.43
C ILE A 151 7.31 15.60 5.44
N SER A 152 7.28 16.85 4.97
CA SER A 152 7.08 18.03 5.82
C SER A 152 5.74 18.74 5.61
N ILE A 153 4.97 18.39 4.57
CA ILE A 153 3.74 19.11 4.19
C ILE A 153 2.58 18.88 5.17
N GLY A 154 1.74 19.90 5.34
CA GLY A 154 0.54 19.88 6.17
C GLY A 154 -0.52 18.88 5.70
N ASP A 155 -0.86 18.87 4.41
CA ASP A 155 -1.94 18.05 3.85
C ASP A 155 -1.46 17.03 2.80
N PRO A 156 -0.76 15.96 3.23
CA PRO A 156 -0.24 14.94 2.31
C PRO A 156 -1.31 14.05 1.68
N MET A 157 -2.57 14.22 2.09
CA MET A 157 -3.70 13.42 1.62
C MET A 157 -4.52 14.12 0.56
N SER A 158 -4.13 15.32 0.15
CA SER A 158 -4.86 16.13 -0.83
C SER A 158 -4.96 15.42 -2.18
N GLY A 159 -6.14 15.48 -2.80
CA GLY A 159 -6.37 15.09 -4.19
C GLY A 159 -6.12 16.23 -5.18
N TYR A 160 -5.65 17.38 -4.67
CA TYR A 160 -5.51 18.61 -5.44
C TYR A 160 -4.10 19.17 -5.33
N PHE A 161 -3.34 19.00 -6.41
CA PHE A 161 -1.95 19.42 -6.48
C PHE A 161 -1.57 19.69 -7.93
N VAL A 162 -0.52 20.48 -8.11
CA VAL A 162 0.14 20.71 -9.39
C VAL A 162 1.63 20.46 -9.23
N LEU A 163 2.28 20.00 -10.30
CA LEU A 163 3.70 19.70 -10.32
C LEU A 163 4.31 20.02 -11.67
N ARG A 164 5.62 20.26 -11.67
CA ARG A 164 6.40 20.37 -12.90
C ARG A 164 6.47 19.03 -13.64
N ARG A 165 6.49 19.06 -14.97
CA ARG A 165 6.67 17.85 -15.79
C ARG A 165 7.96 17.15 -15.46
N GLU A 166 9.05 17.89 -15.26
CA GLU A 166 10.36 17.34 -14.96
C GLU A 166 10.35 16.52 -13.67
N LEU A 167 9.58 16.95 -12.66
CA LEU A 167 9.40 16.19 -11.42
C LEU A 167 8.69 14.86 -11.71
N TYR A 168 7.62 14.86 -12.51
CA TYR A 168 6.93 13.64 -12.89
C TYR A 168 7.86 12.68 -13.65
N GLU A 169 8.58 13.16 -14.66
CA GLU A 169 9.46 12.35 -15.49
C GLU A 169 10.60 11.71 -14.68
N GLU A 170 11.11 12.40 -13.67
CA GLU A 170 12.15 11.88 -12.77
C GLU A 170 11.66 10.67 -11.95
N ILE A 171 10.41 10.67 -11.48
CA ILE A 171 9.92 9.67 -10.52
C ILE A 171 8.81 8.76 -11.03
N ALA A 172 8.30 8.97 -12.25
CA ALA A 172 7.18 8.21 -12.82
C ALA A 172 7.39 6.70 -12.74
N SER A 173 8.62 6.24 -12.98
CA SER A 173 8.99 4.82 -12.94
C SER A 173 8.96 4.19 -11.53
N GLU A 174 9.04 5.00 -10.47
CA GLU A 174 9.02 4.56 -9.08
C GLU A 174 7.65 4.68 -8.41
N VAL A 175 6.73 5.42 -9.03
CA VAL A 175 5.40 5.67 -8.48
C VAL A 175 4.55 4.41 -8.57
N ASN A 176 4.03 3.96 -7.44
CA ASN A 176 3.11 2.82 -7.42
C ASN A 176 1.73 3.24 -7.96
N PRO A 177 1.22 2.63 -9.05
CA PRO A 177 -0.10 2.95 -9.60
C PRO A 177 -1.25 2.44 -8.71
N ILE A 178 -0.96 1.62 -7.71
CA ILE A 178 -1.95 0.99 -6.83
C ILE A 178 -2.32 1.93 -5.69
N GLY A 179 -3.58 2.32 -5.62
CA GLY A 179 -4.13 3.08 -4.51
C GLY A 179 -4.93 4.30 -4.94
N PHE A 180 -5.12 5.21 -3.99
CA PHE A 180 -5.94 6.40 -4.15
C PHE A 180 -5.27 7.69 -3.62
N LYS A 181 -3.99 7.63 -3.27
CA LYS A 181 -3.25 8.76 -2.68
C LYS A 181 -1.93 8.97 -3.40
N ILE A 182 -2.05 9.27 -4.69
CA ILE A 182 -0.94 9.47 -5.60
C ILE A 182 0.01 10.62 -5.16
N LEU A 183 -0.52 11.65 -4.49
CA LEU A 183 0.30 12.73 -3.93
C LEU A 183 1.38 12.19 -2.98
N LEU A 184 1.06 11.19 -2.15
CA LEU A 184 2.01 10.57 -1.23
C LEU A 184 3.16 9.91 -1.96
N GLU A 185 2.89 9.24 -3.08
CA GLU A 185 3.94 8.65 -3.91
C GLU A 185 4.84 9.76 -4.44
N PHE A 186 4.29 10.84 -4.99
CA PHE A 186 5.11 11.92 -5.53
C PHE A 186 6.02 12.56 -4.48
N ILE A 187 5.48 12.93 -3.32
CA ILE A 187 6.25 13.65 -2.28
C ILE A 187 7.23 12.75 -1.52
N ALA A 188 7.01 11.44 -1.47
CA ALA A 188 7.82 10.53 -0.65
C ALA A 188 8.95 9.86 -1.44
N ARG A 189 8.85 9.77 -2.77
CA ARG A 189 9.85 9.11 -3.62
C ARG A 189 11.09 9.97 -3.85
N LYS A 190 10.93 11.28 -4.07
CA LYS A 190 12.06 12.20 -4.17
C LYS A 190 12.28 12.94 -2.85
N LYS A 191 13.51 12.85 -2.31
CA LYS A 191 13.90 13.58 -1.11
C LYS A 191 14.15 15.05 -1.44
N GLY A 192 13.68 15.94 -0.58
CA GLY A 192 14.00 17.37 -0.67
C GLY A 192 13.23 18.14 -1.74
N ILE A 193 12.10 17.62 -2.24
CA ILE A 193 11.22 18.36 -3.15
C ILE A 193 10.83 19.70 -2.50
N LYS A 194 10.96 20.79 -3.26
CA LYS A 194 10.43 22.09 -2.86
C LYS A 194 8.91 22.12 -3.07
N VAL A 195 8.17 21.92 -1.99
CA VAL A 195 6.70 21.93 -2.00
C VAL A 195 6.15 23.20 -1.34
N LYS A 196 5.17 23.84 -1.99
CA LYS A 196 4.36 24.92 -1.41
C LYS A 196 2.94 24.42 -1.14
N GLU A 197 2.34 24.87 -0.04
CA GLU A 197 0.92 24.65 0.24
C GLU A 197 0.12 25.94 0.04
N VAL A 198 -1.01 25.84 -0.65
CA VAL A 198 -1.96 26.94 -0.87
C VAL A 198 -3.28 26.57 -0.22
N GLY A 199 -3.78 27.43 0.67
CA GLY A 199 -5.00 27.18 1.41
C GLY A 199 -6.25 27.19 0.53
N TYR A 200 -7.19 26.29 0.81
CA TYR A 200 -8.57 26.41 0.35
C TYR A 200 -9.57 25.79 1.34
N VAL A 201 -10.83 26.21 1.24
CA VAL A 201 -11.92 25.65 2.02
C VAL A 201 -12.55 24.46 1.27
N PHE A 202 -12.47 23.27 1.87
CA PHE A 202 -13.06 22.05 1.33
C PHE A 202 -14.59 22.10 1.38
N LYS A 203 -15.23 22.13 0.22
CA LYS A 203 -16.69 22.24 0.07
C LYS A 203 -17.37 20.90 0.38
N THR A 204 -18.64 20.94 0.78
CA THR A 204 -19.46 19.73 0.95
C THR A 204 -19.77 19.14 -0.44
N ARG A 205 -19.69 17.81 -0.56
CA ARG A 205 -19.99 17.11 -1.82
C ARG A 205 -21.44 17.36 -2.22
N ILE A 206 -21.66 17.86 -3.43
CA ILE A 206 -23.00 18.18 -3.95
C ILE A 206 -23.69 16.91 -4.49
N HIS A 207 -22.93 15.98 -5.07
CA HIS A 207 -23.44 14.73 -5.65
C HIS A 207 -22.55 13.52 -5.29
N GLY A 208 -23.17 12.39 -4.93
CA GLY A 208 -22.48 11.11 -4.65
C GLY A 208 -22.27 10.78 -3.15
N GLU A 209 -21.98 9.51 -2.84
CA GLU A 209 -21.79 9.02 -1.47
C GLU A 209 -20.31 8.95 -1.07
N THR A 210 -19.98 9.28 0.19
CA THR A 210 -18.63 9.05 0.75
C THR A 210 -18.57 7.66 1.39
N LYS A 211 -17.80 6.73 0.81
CA LYS A 211 -17.60 5.40 1.41
C LYS A 211 -16.28 5.33 2.18
N MET A 212 -16.28 5.86 3.41
CA MET A 212 -15.22 5.54 4.38
C MET A 212 -15.46 4.13 4.94
N THR A 213 -14.89 3.11 4.28
CA THR A 213 -14.93 1.73 4.77
C THR A 213 -13.61 1.37 5.47
N GLY A 214 -13.61 0.35 6.34
CA GLY A 214 -12.37 -0.16 6.96
C GLY A 214 -11.30 -0.59 5.93
N SER A 215 -11.72 -0.97 4.72
CA SER A 215 -10.81 -1.27 3.61
C SER A 215 -9.99 -0.04 3.17
N VAL A 216 -10.54 1.18 3.25
CA VAL A 216 -9.82 2.41 2.90
C VAL A 216 -8.66 2.65 3.86
N ILE A 217 -8.89 2.45 5.17
CA ILE A 217 -7.87 2.58 6.21
C ILE A 217 -6.78 1.51 6.01
N GLN A 218 -7.18 0.26 5.76
CA GLN A 218 -6.21 -0.81 5.51
C GLN A 218 -5.34 -0.53 4.28
N ASN A 219 -5.94 -0.11 3.18
CA ASN A 219 -5.22 0.22 1.95
C ASN A 219 -4.25 1.41 2.17
N TYR A 220 -4.65 2.37 2.99
CA TYR A 220 -3.79 3.50 3.37
C TYR A 220 -2.55 3.05 4.15
N LEU A 221 -2.71 2.21 5.18
CA LEU A 221 -1.59 1.69 5.95
C LEU A 221 -0.64 0.84 5.10
N ILE A 222 -1.20 0.04 4.18
CA ILE A 222 -0.42 -0.72 3.20
C ILE A 222 0.40 0.22 2.31
N ALA A 223 -0.18 1.32 1.84
CA ALA A 223 0.52 2.29 1.01
C ALA A 223 1.69 2.95 1.77
N LEU A 224 1.47 3.40 3.01
CA LEU A 224 2.55 3.98 3.84
C LEU A 224 3.71 2.99 4.03
N TYR A 225 3.38 1.71 4.28
CA TYR A 225 4.38 0.66 4.40
C TYR A 225 5.12 0.43 3.08
N ASP A 226 4.41 0.33 1.96
CA ASP A 226 4.99 0.06 0.65
C ASP A 226 5.94 1.17 0.19
N ILE A 227 5.55 2.43 0.40
CA ILE A 227 6.39 3.59 0.10
C ILE A 227 7.68 3.56 0.93
N ARG A 228 7.59 3.26 2.22
CA ARG A 228 8.76 3.30 3.12
C ARG A 228 9.67 2.07 3.02
N PHE A 229 9.08 0.89 2.92
CA PHE A 229 9.76 -0.39 3.10
C PHE A 229 9.58 -1.36 1.93
N GLY A 230 8.63 -1.13 1.01
CA GLY A 230 8.28 -2.07 -0.06
C GLY A 230 9.45 -2.47 -0.96
N LYS A 231 10.43 -1.56 -1.16
CA LYS A 231 11.68 -1.85 -1.89
C LYS A 231 12.56 -2.90 -1.21
N TYR A 232 12.54 -2.97 0.12
CA TYR A 232 13.40 -3.85 0.91
C TYR A 232 12.65 -5.10 1.39
N VAL A 233 11.40 -4.93 1.81
CA VAL A 233 10.59 -5.97 2.42
C VAL A 233 9.21 -5.98 1.80
N SER A 234 8.91 -7.03 1.04
CA SER A 234 7.61 -7.16 0.39
C SER A 234 6.49 -7.39 1.42
N LEU A 235 5.31 -6.82 1.17
CA LEU A 235 4.13 -7.05 2.02
C LEU A 235 3.76 -8.54 2.11
N THR A 236 4.03 -9.32 1.06
CA THR A 236 3.83 -10.78 1.06
C THR A 236 4.72 -11.48 2.09
N PHE A 237 5.98 -11.03 2.24
CA PHE A 237 6.88 -11.54 3.28
C PHE A 237 6.36 -11.20 4.69
N ILE A 238 5.86 -9.97 4.90
CA ILE A 238 5.25 -9.59 6.20
C ILE A 238 4.05 -10.47 6.53
N ARG A 239 3.12 -10.67 5.58
CA ARG A 239 1.95 -11.56 5.78
C ARG A 239 2.38 -13.00 6.09
N TYR A 240 3.44 -13.46 5.42
CA TYR A 240 4.04 -14.77 5.69
C TYR A 240 4.60 -14.86 7.11
N GLY A 241 5.37 -13.86 7.54
CA GLY A 241 5.91 -13.77 8.91
C GLY A 241 4.82 -13.69 9.98
N VAL A 242 3.77 -12.89 9.76
CA VAL A 242 2.60 -12.82 10.66
C VAL A 242 1.89 -14.16 10.76
N THR A 243 1.73 -14.86 9.63
CA THR A 243 1.16 -16.21 9.62
C THR A 243 2.02 -17.17 10.44
N GLY A 244 3.33 -17.18 10.23
CA GLY A 244 4.27 -18.00 11.01
C GLY A 244 4.22 -17.69 12.52
N PHE A 245 4.16 -16.41 12.88
CA PHE A 245 4.04 -15.97 14.27
C PHE A 245 2.74 -16.46 14.93
N LEU A 246 1.60 -16.36 14.23
CA LEU A 246 0.34 -16.93 14.72
C LEU A 246 0.42 -18.46 14.88
N GLY A 247 1.14 -19.13 13.98
CA GLY A 247 1.44 -20.56 14.06
C GLY A 247 2.16 -20.96 15.35
N VAL A 248 2.93 -20.07 15.99
CA VAL A 248 3.57 -20.35 17.29
C VAL A 248 2.52 -20.63 18.37
N PHE A 249 1.45 -19.83 18.42
CA PHE A 249 0.37 -20.04 19.38
C PHE A 249 -0.41 -21.32 19.09
N VAL A 250 -0.61 -21.65 17.81
CA VAL A 250 -1.24 -22.91 17.39
C VAL A 250 -0.39 -24.11 17.80
N ASN A 251 0.93 -24.02 17.65
CA ASN A 251 1.86 -25.07 18.07
C ASN A 251 1.78 -25.30 19.59
N LEU A 252 1.87 -24.22 20.38
CA LEU A 252 1.75 -24.29 21.84
C LEU A 252 0.40 -24.86 22.28
N PHE A 253 -0.68 -24.46 21.62
CA PHE A 253 -2.02 -24.98 21.90
C PHE A 253 -2.16 -26.46 21.54
N GLY A 254 -1.58 -26.89 20.41
CA GLY A 254 -1.55 -28.30 20.04
C GLY A 254 -0.76 -29.15 21.04
N GLN A 255 0.38 -28.65 21.52
CA GLN A 255 1.16 -29.31 22.59
C GLN A 255 0.36 -29.42 23.90
N PHE A 256 -0.36 -28.36 24.27
CA PHE A 256 -1.26 -28.36 25.43
C PHE A 256 -2.36 -29.43 25.28
N ILE A 257 -3.02 -29.50 24.13
CA ILE A 257 -4.02 -30.54 23.82
C ILE A 257 -3.42 -31.93 23.95
N ALA A 258 -2.24 -32.16 23.37
CA ALA A 258 -1.58 -33.46 23.43
C ALA A 258 -1.25 -33.88 24.87
N ALA A 259 -0.76 -32.95 25.69
CA ALA A 259 -0.42 -33.21 27.07
C ALA A 259 -1.66 -33.52 27.93
N GLU A 260 -2.68 -32.66 27.87
CA GLU A 260 -3.84 -32.71 28.78
C GLU A 260 -4.93 -33.68 28.31
N LEU A 261 -5.23 -33.73 27.01
CA LEU A 261 -6.37 -34.50 26.49
C LEU A 261 -5.97 -35.90 26.01
N LEU A 262 -4.77 -36.05 25.46
CA LEU A 262 -4.29 -37.34 24.94
C LEU A 262 -3.39 -38.08 25.95
N GLY A 263 -3.08 -37.45 27.08
CA GLY A 263 -2.19 -38.00 28.09
C GLY A 263 -0.77 -38.21 27.58
N TRP A 264 -0.39 -37.57 26.47
CA TRP A 264 0.98 -37.56 25.95
C TRP A 264 1.81 -36.60 26.80
N LYS A 265 2.01 -36.98 28.06
CA LYS A 265 2.85 -36.24 29.00
C LYS A 265 4.19 -36.01 28.33
N GLY A 266 4.56 -34.74 28.17
CA GLY A 266 5.94 -34.38 27.87
C GLY A 266 6.77 -35.04 28.97
N SER A 267 7.63 -35.99 28.58
CA SER A 267 8.47 -36.73 29.52
C SER A 267 9.12 -35.73 30.48
N GLY A 268 8.96 -35.97 31.79
CA GLY A 268 9.58 -35.18 32.85
C GLY A 268 11.12 -35.24 32.87
N GLU A 269 11.75 -35.65 31.77
CA GLU A 269 13.21 -35.77 31.60
C GLU A 269 13.68 -35.34 30.19
N VAL A 270 12.95 -34.47 29.46
CA VAL A 270 13.42 -33.91 28.18
C VAL A 270 14.31 -32.68 28.39
N TYR A 271 15.36 -32.81 29.18
CA TYR A 271 16.47 -31.85 29.14
C TYR A 271 17.73 -32.44 28.47
N SER A 272 17.81 -33.76 28.24
CA SER A 272 19.05 -34.41 27.81
C SER A 272 19.08 -34.97 26.39
N ASN A 273 17.95 -35.33 25.77
CA ASN A 273 17.94 -35.98 24.45
C ASN A 273 17.12 -35.22 23.41
N PHE A 274 17.77 -34.25 22.77
CA PHE A 274 17.26 -33.45 21.64
C PHE A 274 16.87 -34.29 20.39
N LEU A 275 17.21 -35.58 20.36
CA LEU A 275 17.08 -36.43 19.17
C LEU A 275 15.68 -37.03 18.94
N LEU A 276 14.77 -36.97 19.93
CA LEU A 276 13.40 -37.45 19.76
C LEU A 276 12.41 -36.45 20.40
N PRO A 277 11.84 -35.51 19.62
CA PRO A 277 10.79 -34.63 20.13
C PRO A 277 9.63 -35.49 20.65
N SER A 278 9.03 -35.09 21.77
CA SER A 278 7.85 -35.79 22.30
C SER A 278 6.72 -35.80 21.26
N LEU A 279 5.86 -36.82 21.30
CA LEU A 279 4.71 -36.91 20.39
C LEU A 279 3.84 -35.64 20.43
N GLY A 280 3.76 -34.97 21.58
CA GLY A 280 3.08 -33.69 21.73
C GLY A 280 3.73 -32.55 20.94
N VAL A 281 5.06 -32.48 20.91
CA VAL A 281 5.80 -31.46 20.11
C VAL A 281 5.59 -31.67 18.62
N VAL A 282 5.66 -32.93 18.15
CA VAL A 282 5.39 -33.26 16.74
C VAL A 282 3.95 -32.91 16.36
N PHE A 283 3.00 -33.23 17.23
CA PHE A 283 1.58 -32.93 17.01
C PHE A 283 1.29 -31.43 16.94
N GLY A 284 1.83 -30.65 17.88
CA GLY A 284 1.72 -29.19 17.85
C GLY A 284 2.34 -28.59 16.58
N PHE A 285 3.51 -29.07 16.19
CA PHE A 285 4.18 -28.61 14.96
C PHE A 285 3.33 -28.87 13.72
N GLU A 286 2.80 -30.08 13.55
CA GLU A 286 1.95 -30.41 12.39
C GLU A 286 0.65 -29.59 12.37
N LEU A 287 0.03 -29.37 13.53
CA LEU A 287 -1.16 -28.52 13.64
C LEU A 287 -0.86 -27.07 13.22
N ALA A 288 0.30 -26.54 13.62
CA ALA A 288 0.77 -25.22 13.22
C ALA A 288 1.08 -25.15 11.73
N VAL A 289 1.74 -26.17 11.15
CA VAL A 289 2.02 -26.26 9.70
C VAL A 289 0.72 -26.27 8.90
N LEU A 290 -0.29 -27.03 9.33
CA LEU A 290 -1.61 -27.05 8.72
C LEU A 290 -2.31 -25.68 8.78
N SER A 291 -2.34 -25.06 9.97
CA SER A 291 -2.91 -23.73 10.16
C SER A 291 -2.21 -22.68 9.28
N ASN A 292 -0.88 -22.69 9.27
CA ASN A 292 -0.06 -21.80 8.47
C ASN A 292 -0.30 -21.99 6.96
N TYR A 293 -0.44 -23.23 6.49
CA TYR A 293 -0.78 -23.51 5.10
C TYR A 293 -2.13 -22.89 4.72
N ILE A 294 -3.16 -23.13 5.54
CA ILE A 294 -4.51 -22.61 5.31
C ILE A 294 -4.49 -21.08 5.25
N LEU A 295 -3.89 -20.43 6.26
CA LEU A 295 -3.85 -18.98 6.34
C LEU A 295 -3.02 -18.37 5.18
N ASN A 296 -1.88 -18.96 4.84
CA ASN A 296 -1.09 -18.51 3.69
C ASN A 296 -1.82 -18.67 2.37
N ASN A 297 -2.55 -19.77 2.17
CA ASN A 297 -3.30 -20.01 0.93
C ASN A 297 -4.50 -19.05 0.78
N LEU A 298 -5.16 -18.69 1.89
CA LEU A 298 -6.32 -17.80 1.89
C LEU A 298 -5.95 -16.31 1.88
N TRP A 299 -4.83 -15.94 2.51
CA TRP A 299 -4.46 -14.55 2.76
C TRP A 299 -3.16 -14.13 2.07
N THR A 300 -2.02 -14.74 2.43
CA THR A 300 -0.68 -14.33 1.94
C THR A 300 -0.57 -14.48 0.41
N PHE A 301 -0.91 -15.65 -0.12
CA PHE A 301 -0.80 -16.01 -1.53
C PHE A 301 -2.16 -16.04 -2.24
N LYS A 302 -3.12 -15.24 -1.77
CA LYS A 302 -4.51 -15.20 -2.27
C LYS A 302 -4.61 -15.11 -3.81
N LYS A 303 -3.70 -14.39 -4.46
CA LYS A 303 -3.65 -14.21 -5.93
C LYS A 303 -3.40 -15.52 -6.69
N VAL A 304 -2.62 -16.42 -6.11
CA VAL A 304 -2.20 -17.71 -6.71
C VAL A 304 -2.68 -18.90 -5.88
N LYS A 305 -3.78 -18.71 -5.14
CA LYS A 305 -4.31 -19.69 -4.20
C LYS A 305 -4.64 -21.02 -4.87
N LYS A 306 -4.37 -22.12 -4.18
CA LYS A 306 -4.75 -23.47 -4.60
C LYS A 306 -6.25 -23.67 -4.38
N LYS A 307 -6.97 -24.06 -5.44
CA LYS A 307 -8.41 -24.31 -5.45
C LYS A 307 -8.70 -25.77 -5.75
N GLY A 308 -9.67 -26.36 -5.05
CA GLY A 308 -10.03 -27.78 -5.18
C GLY A 308 -9.19 -28.70 -4.28
N ILE A 309 -9.72 -29.89 -4.02
CA ILE A 309 -9.17 -30.83 -3.01
C ILE A 309 -7.76 -31.28 -3.40
N LEU A 310 -7.58 -31.82 -4.61
CA LEU A 310 -6.27 -32.34 -5.08
C LEU A 310 -5.17 -31.27 -5.09
N LYS A 311 -5.47 -30.04 -5.53
CA LYS A 311 -4.51 -28.93 -5.52
C LYS A 311 -4.17 -28.47 -4.11
N ASN A 312 -5.10 -28.59 -3.16
CA ASN A 312 -4.84 -28.26 -1.76
C ASN A 312 -4.00 -29.33 -1.07
N ILE A 313 -4.25 -30.61 -1.34
CA ILE A 313 -3.43 -31.71 -0.79
C ILE A 313 -2.00 -31.59 -1.31
N THR A 314 -1.82 -31.46 -2.62
CA THR A 314 -0.48 -31.30 -3.23
C THR A 314 0.21 -30.01 -2.76
N GLY A 315 -0.54 -28.91 -2.61
CA GLY A 315 -0.03 -27.66 -2.04
C GLY A 315 0.42 -27.83 -0.58
N PHE A 316 -0.37 -28.52 0.24
CA PHE A 316 -0.04 -28.79 1.63
C PHE A 316 1.20 -29.65 1.77
N LEU A 317 1.33 -30.74 0.99
CA LEU A 317 2.53 -31.59 1.00
C LEU A 317 3.79 -30.82 0.65
N LYS A 318 3.74 -29.94 -0.36
CA LYS A 318 4.86 -29.04 -0.70
C LYS A 318 5.19 -28.09 0.44
N PHE A 319 4.19 -27.48 1.06
CA PHE A 319 4.37 -26.55 2.18
C PHE A 319 4.95 -27.24 3.42
N ASN A 320 4.50 -28.47 3.69
CA ASN A 320 4.99 -29.29 4.80
C ASN A 320 6.46 -29.66 4.58
N LEU A 321 6.84 -30.10 3.37
CA LEU A 321 8.25 -30.34 3.01
C LEU A 321 9.13 -29.10 3.22
N VAL A 322 8.66 -27.93 2.79
CA VAL A 322 9.39 -26.66 3.02
C VAL A 322 9.48 -26.33 4.50
N SER A 323 8.40 -26.56 5.27
CA SER A 323 8.40 -26.34 6.72
C SER A 323 9.45 -27.19 7.45
N TYR A 324 9.59 -28.46 7.05
CA TYR A 324 10.64 -29.36 7.56
C TYR A 324 12.04 -28.91 7.17
N ALA A 325 12.26 -28.49 5.91
CA ALA A 325 13.54 -27.93 5.50
C ALA A 325 13.90 -26.68 6.34
N GLY A 326 12.93 -25.81 6.60
CA GLY A 326 13.13 -24.64 7.47
C GLY A 326 13.47 -25.02 8.91
N LEU A 327 12.86 -26.08 9.45
CA LEU A 327 13.22 -26.59 10.78
C LEU A 327 14.69 -27.01 10.81
N VAL A 328 15.16 -27.77 9.81
CA VAL A 328 16.58 -28.16 9.71
C VAL A 328 17.49 -26.93 9.64
N ILE A 329 17.13 -25.91 8.84
CA ILE A 329 17.88 -24.66 8.75
C ILE A 329 17.95 -23.96 10.11
N GLN A 330 16.81 -23.80 10.80
CA GLN A 330 16.75 -23.15 12.11
C GLN A 330 17.69 -23.85 13.11
N LEU A 331 17.59 -25.18 13.19
CA LEU A 331 18.40 -25.98 14.12
C LEU A 331 19.89 -25.92 13.80
N SER A 332 20.24 -25.96 12.51
CA SER A 332 21.62 -25.88 12.05
C SER A 332 22.24 -24.51 12.36
N VAL A 333 21.50 -23.43 12.07
CA VAL A 333 21.94 -22.06 12.36
C VAL A 333 22.08 -21.86 13.86
N TRP A 334 21.07 -22.27 14.64
CA TRP A 334 21.11 -22.14 16.09
C TRP A 334 22.34 -22.84 16.68
N ARG A 335 22.60 -24.08 16.25
CA ARG A 335 23.74 -24.85 16.73
C ARG A 335 25.08 -24.22 16.34
N PHE A 336 25.24 -23.87 15.07
CA PHE A 336 26.46 -23.22 14.58
C PHE A 336 26.73 -21.88 15.29
N THR A 337 25.69 -21.07 15.46
CA THR A 337 25.82 -19.76 16.14
C THR A 337 26.09 -19.93 17.63
N LEU A 338 25.45 -20.89 18.30
CA LEU A 338 25.70 -21.17 19.71
C LEU A 338 27.13 -21.67 19.94
N GLU A 339 27.62 -22.61 19.11
CA GLU A 339 29.00 -23.10 19.18
C GLU A 339 30.00 -21.95 18.96
N ALA A 340 29.76 -21.07 17.99
CA ALA A 340 30.57 -19.88 17.80
C ALA A 340 30.52 -18.94 19.03
N TYR A 341 29.34 -18.69 19.60
CA TYR A 341 29.18 -17.84 20.79
C TYR A 341 29.91 -18.40 22.02
N GLN A 342 29.88 -19.72 22.22
CA GLN A 342 30.54 -20.39 23.34
C GLN A 342 32.07 -20.30 23.29
N VAL A 343 32.66 -20.12 22.10
CA VAL A 343 34.11 -19.94 21.94
C VAL A 343 34.59 -18.55 22.39
N TYR A 344 33.75 -17.52 22.26
CA TYR A 344 34.17 -16.12 22.41
C TYR A 344 33.63 -15.39 23.65
N LEU A 345 32.63 -15.94 24.36
CA LEU A 345 31.98 -15.26 25.49
C LEU A 345 32.04 -16.06 26.79
N PRO A 346 32.09 -15.39 27.96
CA PRO A 346 32.02 -16.05 29.27
C PRO A 346 30.70 -16.82 29.48
N GLU A 347 30.77 -17.91 30.24
CA GLU A 347 29.64 -18.83 30.50
C GLU A 347 28.36 -18.16 31.02
N TYR A 348 28.50 -17.03 31.73
CA TYR A 348 27.38 -16.25 32.25
C TYR A 348 26.39 -15.80 31.16
N TYR A 349 26.86 -15.59 29.92
CA TYR A 349 26.01 -15.15 28.80
C TYR A 349 25.37 -16.30 28.01
N PHE A 350 25.61 -17.57 28.36
CA PHE A 350 25.16 -18.70 27.53
C PHE A 350 23.64 -18.83 27.44
N SER A 351 22.92 -18.52 28.51
CA SER A 351 21.45 -18.56 28.51
C SER A 351 20.86 -17.49 27.57
N SER A 352 21.34 -16.24 27.66
CA SER A 352 20.89 -15.16 26.77
C SER A 352 21.33 -15.36 25.32
N ALA A 353 22.54 -15.89 25.10
CA ALA A 353 23.04 -16.23 23.78
C ALA A 353 22.18 -17.29 23.08
N THR A 354 21.66 -18.28 23.81
CA THR A 354 20.79 -19.34 23.26
C THR A 354 19.53 -18.76 22.62
N TYR A 355 18.87 -17.79 23.28
CA TYR A 355 17.68 -17.14 22.73
C TYR A 355 18.00 -16.29 21.49
N ILE A 356 19.12 -15.58 21.50
CA ILE A 356 19.57 -14.77 20.35
C ILE A 356 19.89 -15.67 19.15
N CYS A 357 20.65 -16.74 19.37
CA CYS A 357 21.00 -17.73 18.34
C CYS A 357 19.73 -18.37 17.74
N ASN A 358 18.76 -18.70 18.59
CA ASN A 358 17.50 -19.29 18.13
C ASN A 358 16.67 -18.28 17.33
N PHE A 359 16.64 -17.02 17.75
CA PHE A 359 15.98 -15.95 17.02
C PHE A 359 16.59 -15.75 15.61
N ILE A 360 17.92 -15.76 15.50
CA ILE A 360 18.62 -15.70 14.21
C ILE A 360 18.24 -16.91 13.34
N GLY A 361 18.22 -18.12 13.92
CA GLY A 361 17.78 -19.33 13.24
C GLY A 361 16.35 -19.24 12.71
N ILE A 362 15.42 -18.74 13.52
CA ILE A 362 14.01 -18.53 13.13
C ILE A 362 13.90 -17.53 11.98
N LEU A 363 14.64 -16.42 12.04
CA LEU A 363 14.61 -15.40 10.98
C LEU A 363 15.11 -15.96 9.64
N LEU A 364 16.25 -16.67 9.64
CA LEU A 364 16.81 -17.26 8.43
C LEU A 364 15.93 -18.38 7.87
N ALA A 365 15.40 -19.25 8.73
CA ALA A 365 14.44 -20.27 8.34
C ALA A 365 13.15 -19.67 7.75
N THR A 366 12.63 -18.58 8.34
CA THR A 366 11.44 -17.88 7.83
C THR A 366 11.71 -17.28 6.45
N ALA A 367 12.87 -16.65 6.25
CA ALA A 367 13.28 -16.09 4.96
C ALA A 367 13.44 -17.18 3.89
N GLY A 368 14.13 -18.28 4.22
CA GLY A 368 14.29 -19.44 3.34
C GLY A 368 12.95 -20.08 2.97
N ASN A 369 12.10 -20.34 3.96
CA ASN A 369 10.78 -20.93 3.75
C ASN A 369 9.89 -20.03 2.90
N TYR A 370 9.91 -18.72 3.12
CA TYR A 370 9.18 -17.77 2.28
C TYR A 370 9.63 -17.87 0.83
N HIS A 371 10.94 -17.83 0.58
CA HIS A 371 11.49 -17.88 -0.78
C HIS A 371 11.14 -19.18 -1.49
N LEU A 372 11.30 -20.33 -0.80
CA LEU A 372 10.93 -21.63 -1.33
C LEU A 372 9.42 -21.71 -1.61
N ASN A 373 8.57 -21.31 -0.66
CA ASN A 373 7.13 -21.37 -0.85
C ASN A 373 6.63 -20.47 -1.99
N LYS A 374 7.24 -19.29 -2.18
CA LYS A 374 6.91 -18.39 -3.28
C LYS A 374 7.20 -19.02 -4.66
N HIS A 375 8.25 -19.82 -4.80
CA HIS A 375 8.66 -20.39 -6.10
C HIS A 375 8.30 -21.87 -6.29
N PHE A 376 7.99 -22.61 -5.22
CA PHE A 376 7.72 -24.05 -5.28
C PHE A 376 6.26 -24.38 -4.99
N THR A 377 5.69 -23.79 -3.94
CA THR A 377 4.33 -24.07 -3.47
C THR A 377 3.31 -23.20 -4.20
N TRP A 378 3.47 -21.88 -4.14
CA TRP A 378 2.58 -20.88 -4.74
C TRP A 378 3.25 -20.16 -5.92
N THR A 379 3.54 -20.91 -6.98
CA THR A 379 4.05 -20.37 -8.23
C THR A 379 3.08 -19.38 -8.86
N TYR A 380 3.58 -18.19 -9.17
CA TYR A 380 2.93 -17.30 -10.13
C TYR A 380 3.12 -17.93 -11.51
N LYS A 381 2.02 -18.18 -12.22
CA LYS A 381 2.12 -18.39 -13.66
C LYS A 381 2.38 -17.01 -14.24
N GLU A 382 3.53 -16.85 -14.90
CA GLU A 382 3.81 -15.69 -15.74
C GLU A 382 2.75 -15.53 -16.82
#